data_AF-A0A5T0JQB7-F1
#
_entry.id   AF-A0A5T0JQB7-F1
#
_cell.length_a   1.000
_cell.length_b   1.000
_cell.length_c   1.000
_cell.angle_alpha   90.00
_cell.angle_beta   90.00
_cell.angle_gamma   90.00
#
_symmetry.space_group_name_H-M   'P 1'
#
loop_
_entity.id
_entity.type
_entity.pdbx_description
1 polymer ?
#
loop_
_entity_poly.entity_id
_entity_poly.type
_entity_poly.pdbx_seq_one_letter_code
_entity_poly.pdbx_strand_id
1 'polypeptide(L)' 'MKNIVFHSDGFGDLLVCFKALYAIKQLYPEYKLFLLTNGLMESDFLEKIPFIDEVLIY' A
#
# COMPACT_ATOMS: atom_id res chain seq x y z
N MET A 1 4.31 2.53 17.74
CA MET A 1 4.53 1.96 16.39
C MET A 1 4.16 3.04 15.38
N LYS A 2 5.02 3.34 14.39
CA LYS A 2 4.74 4.39 13.42
C LYS A 2 4.14 3.79 12.15
N ASN A 3 3.30 4.57 11.48
CA ASN A 3 2.50 4.13 10.34
C ASN A 3 2.83 5.01 9.12
N ILE A 4 2.83 4.40 7.95
CA ILE A 4 2.93 5.05 6.64
C ILE A 4 1.62 4.78 5.92
N VAL A 5 0.97 5.83 5.43
CA VAL A 5 -0.30 5.71 4.71
C VAL A 5 -0.08 6.13 3.27
N PHE A 6 -0.37 5.24 2.33
CA PHE A 6 -0.39 5.54 0.91
C PHE A 6 -1.84 5.65 0.44
N HIS A 7 -2.22 6.84 0.00
CA HIS A 7 -3.53 7.10 -0.61
C HIS A 7 -3.45 6.80 -2.10
N SER A 8 -4.31 5.90 -2.58
CA SER A 8 -4.36 5.47 -3.98
C SER A 8 -5.78 5.65 -4.51
N ASP A 9 -5.95 6.54 -5.49
CA ASP A 9 -7.27 6.79 -6.11
C ASP A 9 -7.57 5.82 -7.26
N GLY A 10 -6.63 4.95 -7.59
CA GLY A 10 -6.83 3.82 -8.50
C GLY A 10 -5.55 2.99 -8.70
N PHE A 11 -5.64 1.98 -9.58
CA PHE A 11 -4.54 1.06 -9.83
C PHE A 11 -3.29 1.74 -10.43
N GLY A 12 -3.50 2.83 -11.20
CA GLY A 12 -2.40 3.60 -11.80
C GLY A 12 -1.44 4.16 -10.75
N ASP A 13 -1.93 4.72 -9.67
CA ASP A 13 -1.11 5.30 -8.60
C ASP A 13 -0.25 4.24 -7.93
N LEU A 14 -0.87 3.09 -7.60
CA LEU A 14 -0.17 1.95 -7.03
C LEU A 14 0.93 1.43 -7.97
N LEU A 15 0.64 1.33 -9.28
CA LEU A 15 1.59 0.87 -10.28
C LEU A 15 2.79 1.82 -10.42
N VAL A 16 2.54 3.12 -10.51
CA VAL A 16 3.58 4.15 -10.64
C VAL A 16 4.45 4.20 -9.40
N CYS A 17 3.85 4.07 -8.22
CA CYS A 17 4.55 4.17 -6.94
C CYS A 17 5.11 2.83 -6.43
N PHE A 18 4.85 1.70 -7.10
CA PHE A 18 5.12 0.36 -6.57
C PHE A 18 6.56 0.18 -6.04
N LYS A 19 7.56 0.58 -6.84
CA LYS A 19 8.98 0.47 -6.45
C LYS A 19 9.35 1.42 -5.31
N ALA A 20 8.72 2.59 -5.24
CA ALA A 20 8.95 3.54 -4.16
C ALA A 20 8.37 3.01 -2.85
N LEU A 21 7.16 2.46 -2.87
CA LEU A 21 6.52 1.83 -1.71
C LEU A 21 7.33 0.64 -1.19
N TYR A 22 7.83 -0.21 -2.11
CA TYR A 22 8.73 -1.29 -1.74
C TYR A 22 10.00 -0.77 -1.06
N ALA A 23 10.67 0.23 -1.64
CA ALA A 23 11.88 0.82 -1.05
C ALA A 23 11.63 1.44 0.32
N ILE A 24 10.49 2.11 0.51
CA ILE A 24 10.06 2.67 1.79
C ILE A 24 9.93 1.55 2.85
N LYS A 25 9.30 0.42 2.50
CA LYS A 25 9.18 -0.72 3.42
C LYS A 25 10.55 -1.31 3.80
N GLN A 26 11.51 -1.33 2.87
CA GLN A 26 12.87 -1.79 3.16
C GLN A 26 13.63 -0.83 4.08
N LEU A 27 13.41 0.48 3.96
CA LEU A 27 14.04 1.49 4.80
C LEU A 27 13.45 1.55 6.22
N TYR A 28 12.17 1.24 6.36
CA TYR A 28 11.42 1.29 7.62
C TYR A 28 10.66 -0.02 7.87
N PRO A 29 11.37 -1.16 8.06
CA PRO A 29 10.75 -2.48 8.14
C PRO A 29 9.77 -2.64 9.32
N GLU A 30 9.97 -1.89 10.40
CA GLU A 30 9.14 -1.89 11.61
C GLU A 30 7.89 -1.00 11.49
N TYR A 31 7.77 -0.22 10.42
CA TYR A 31 6.61 0.64 10.18
C TYR A 31 5.56 -0.15 9.42
N LYS A 32 4.29 0.07 9.77
CA LYS A 32 3.17 -0.47 8.99
C LYS A 32 2.89 0.42 7.79
N LEU A 33 2.84 -0.16 6.60
CA LEU A 33 2.43 0.47 5.35
C LEU A 33 0.96 0.11 5.08
N PHE A 34 0.09 1.11 5.20
CA PHE A 34 -1.34 1.00 4.90
C PHE A 34 -1.60 1.50 3.48
N LEU A 35 -2.32 0.72 2.69
CA LEU A 35 -2.90 1.17 1.43
C LEU A 35 -4.33 1.64 1.70
N LEU A 36 -4.60 2.92 1.51
CA LEU A 36 -5.95 3.48 1.57
C LEU A 36 -6.49 3.65 0.14
N THR A 37 -7.62 3.04 -0.16
CA THR A 37 -8.22 3.02 -1.51
C THR A 37 -9.74 3.17 -1.46
N ASN A 38 -10.33 3.67 -2.55
CA ASN A 38 -11.78 3.85 -2.74
C ASN A 38 -12.54 2.55 -3.09
N GLY A 39 -11.89 1.39 -3.00
CA GLY A 39 -12.50 0.08 -3.27
C GLY A 39 -12.72 -0.25 -4.75
N LEU A 40 -12.22 0.56 -5.68
CA LEU A 40 -12.31 0.28 -7.13
C LEU A 40 -11.32 -0.80 -7.61
N MET A 41 -10.42 -1.23 -6.73
CA MET A 41 -9.37 -2.21 -7.02
C MET A 41 -9.72 -3.56 -6.36
N GLU A 42 -9.38 -4.66 -7.03
CA GLU A 42 -9.62 -6.01 -6.49
C GLU A 42 -8.84 -6.24 -5.19
N SER A 43 -9.56 -6.35 -4.06
CA SER A 43 -8.98 -6.57 -2.72
C SER A 43 -8.05 -7.78 -2.68
N ASP A 44 -8.43 -8.86 -3.36
CA ASP A 44 -7.70 -10.14 -3.40
C ASP A 44 -6.31 -10.00 -4.03
N PHE A 45 -6.12 -9.05 -4.94
CA PHE A 45 -4.81 -8.74 -5.50
C PHE A 45 -3.98 -7.91 -4.51
N LEU A 46 -4.60 -6.91 -3.88
CA LEU A 46 -3.91 -5.98 -2.98
C LEU A 46 -3.41 -6.66 -1.71
N GLU A 47 -4.19 -7.57 -1.15
CA GLU A 47 -3.81 -8.37 0.01
C GLU A 47 -2.63 -9.33 -0.27
N LYS A 48 -2.32 -9.61 -1.53
CA LYS A 48 -1.18 -10.45 -1.92
C LYS A 48 0.12 -9.68 -2.07
N ILE A 49 0.11 -8.35 -1.94
CA ILE A 49 1.30 -7.52 -2.08
C ILE A 49 2.09 -7.57 -0.76
N PRO A 50 3.26 -8.25 -0.69
CA PRO A 50 3.85 -8.63 0.60
C PRO A 50 4.38 -7.47 1.45
N PHE A 51 4.62 -6.31 0.84
CA PHE A 51 5.14 -5.13 1.54
C PHE A 51 4.04 -4.16 1.99
N ILE A 52 2.77 -4.43 1.63
CA ILE A 52 1.60 -3.72 2.15
C ILE A 52 1.11 -4.53 3.36
N ASP A 53 1.09 -3.90 4.54
CA ASP A 53 0.70 -4.59 5.76
C ASP A 53 -0.82 -4.68 5.91
N GLU A 54 -1.56 -3.70 5.39
CA GLU A 54 -3.01 -3.61 5.55
C GLU A 54 -3.65 -2.76 4.45
N VAL A 55 -4.83 -3.16 3.98
CA VAL A 55 -5.62 -2.43 2.99
C VAL A 55 -6.86 -1.87 3.68
N LEU A 56 -7.06 -0.55 3.58
CA LEU A 56 -8.17 0.18 4.16
C LEU A 56 -9.05 0.71 3.02
N ILE A 57 -10.36 0.48 3.13
CA ILE A 57 -11.36 0.90 2.14
C ILE A 57 -12.26 1.97 2.78
N TYR A 58 -12.55 3.06 2.06
CA TYR A 58 -13.44 4.14 2.49
C TYR A 58 -14.52 4.46 1.45
#